data_AF-A0A9D8TDD1-F1
#
_entry.id   AF-A0A9D8TDD1-F1
#
_cell.length_a   1.000
_cell.length_b   1.000
_cell.length_c   1.000
_cell.angle_alpha   90.00
_cell.angle_beta   90.00
_cell.angle_gamma   90.00
#
_symmetry.space_group_name_H-M   'P 1'
#
loop_
_entity.id
_entity.type
_entity.pdbx_description
1 polymer ?
#
loop_
_entity_poly.entity_id
_entity_poly.type
_entity_poly.pdbx_seq_one_letter_code
_entity_poly.pdbx_strand_id
1 'polypeptide(L)'
;NKTKDKTALIEEIRGVIRSSVGNRAKESLIVDFINETDLDTITDKASIIESFFEYAQCKQAKEVSELITSENLNEEEAKRYITVSLKREFVSDNGTDFNSILPKMSPLNPMYLTKKHKVFQLIAAFVEKFKGVGGKL
;
A
#
# COMPACT_ATOMS: atom_id res chain seq x y z
N ASN A 1 1.99 15.02 28.43
CA ASN A 1 1.13 13.91 27.96
C ASN A 1 1.71 13.38 26.66
N LYS A 2 2.26 12.16 26.66
CA LYS A 2 2.93 11.50 25.53
C LYS A 2 2.10 11.49 24.22
N THR A 3 0.78 11.46 24.35
CA THR A 3 -0.18 11.63 23.24
C THR A 3 -0.17 13.03 22.62
N LYS A 4 0.04 14.10 23.40
CA LYS A 4 0.13 15.47 22.87
C LYS A 4 1.37 15.66 21.98
N ASP A 5 2.48 14.99 22.31
CA ASP A 5 3.72 15.06 21.53
C ASP A 5 3.59 14.30 20.20
N LYS A 6 2.97 13.11 20.20
CA LYS A 6 2.66 12.38 18.95
C LYS A 6 1.69 13.15 18.05
N THR A 7 0.65 13.78 18.62
CA THR A 7 -0.29 14.60 17.84
C THR A 7 0.42 15.78 17.16
N ALA A 8 1.30 16.50 17.86
CA ALA A 8 2.07 17.59 17.27
C ALA A 8 2.99 17.10 16.14
N LEU A 9 3.69 15.98 16.36
CA LEU A 9 4.54 15.35 15.35
C LEU A 9 3.75 14.93 14.10
N ILE A 10 2.56 14.36 14.28
CA ILE A 10 1.68 13.98 13.17
C ILE A 10 1.26 15.20 12.36
N GLU A 11 0.88 16.31 13.00
CA GLU A 11 0.48 17.53 12.29
C GLU A 11 1.63 18.15 11.50
N GLU A 12 2.85 18.17 12.05
CA GLU A 12 4.04 18.63 11.34
C GLU A 12 4.32 17.77 10.09
N ILE A 13 4.32 16.45 10.26
CA ILE A 13 4.57 15.50 9.17
C ILE A 13 3.49 15.57 8.10
N ARG A 14 2.22 15.76 8.46
CA ARG A 14 1.13 16.01 7.50
C ARG A 14 1.39 17.25 6.66
N GLY A 15 1.87 18.33 7.27
CA GLY A 15 2.26 19.55 6.55
C GLY A 15 3.34 19.27 5.49
N VAL A 16 4.40 18.57 5.89
CA VAL A 16 5.50 18.18 5.00
C VAL A 16 5.02 17.25 3.88
N ILE A 17 4.28 16.19 4.20
CA ILE A 17 3.79 15.22 3.20
C ILE A 17 2.86 15.89 2.19
N ARG A 18 1.93 16.74 2.63
CA ARG A 18 0.97 17.41 1.72
C ARG A 18 1.67 18.34 0.73
N SER A 19 2.82 18.91 1.10
CA SER A 19 3.64 19.70 0.19
C SER A 19 4.33 18.87 -0.91
N SER A 20 4.49 17.55 -0.72
CA SER A 20 5.08 16.63 -1.70
C SER A 20 4.00 15.78 -2.38
N VAL A 21 3.66 16.10 -3.63
CA VAL A 21 2.61 15.42 -4.40
C VAL A 21 2.80 13.89 -4.44
N GLY A 22 4.04 13.41 -4.60
CA GLY A 22 4.36 11.99 -4.69
C GLY A 22 4.29 11.21 -3.37
N ASN A 23 4.28 11.91 -2.22
CA ASN A 23 4.29 11.28 -0.90
C ASN A 23 2.91 11.26 -0.22
N ARG A 24 1.91 11.96 -0.78
CA ARG A 24 0.55 12.04 -0.20
C ARG A 24 -0.10 10.68 0.00
N ALA A 25 0.11 9.75 -0.94
CA ALA A 25 -0.40 8.39 -0.83
C ALA A 25 0.18 7.60 0.37
N LYS A 26 1.30 8.06 0.93
CA LYS A 26 1.98 7.44 2.09
C LYS A 26 1.58 8.06 3.42
N GLU A 27 0.73 9.11 3.43
CA GLU A 27 0.34 9.83 4.66
C GLU A 27 -0.20 8.87 5.72
N SER A 28 -1.13 7.98 5.36
CA SER A 28 -1.69 7.00 6.29
C SER A 28 -0.62 6.05 6.84
N LEU A 29 0.25 5.53 5.98
CA LEU A 29 1.32 4.61 6.39
C LEU A 29 2.28 5.23 7.42
N ILE A 30 2.65 6.50 7.23
CA ILE A 30 3.55 7.22 8.14
C ILE A 30 2.84 7.57 9.45
N VAL A 31 1.58 8.02 9.37
CA VAL A 31 0.78 8.33 10.56
C VAL A 31 0.54 7.07 11.40
N ASP A 32 0.22 5.94 10.75
CA ASP A 32 0.03 4.66 11.43
C ASP A 32 1.33 4.19 12.09
N PHE A 33 2.48 4.34 11.43
CA PHE A 33 3.79 4.05 12.03
C PHE A 33 4.03 4.85 13.32
N ILE A 34 3.78 6.16 13.30
CA ILE A 34 3.95 7.02 14.49
C ILE A 34 3.01 6.60 15.62
N ASN A 35 1.78 6.23 15.30
CA ASN A 35 0.80 5.82 16.31
C ASN A 35 1.15 4.45 16.92
N GLU A 36 1.48 3.47 16.07
CA GLU A 36 1.66 2.07 16.45
C GLU A 36 3.06 1.76 16.99
N THR A 37 4.05 2.64 16.80
CA THR A 37 5.45 2.44 17.24
C THR A 37 5.77 3.25 18.50
N ASP A 38 6.54 2.67 19.42
CA ASP A 38 7.11 3.41 20.55
C ASP A 38 8.43 4.09 20.15
N LEU A 39 8.34 5.33 19.66
CA LEU A 39 9.46 6.09 19.13
C LEU A 39 10.57 6.33 20.17
N ASP A 40 10.25 6.29 21.47
CA ASP A 40 11.23 6.47 22.55
C ASP A 40 12.26 5.32 22.61
N THR A 41 11.93 4.16 22.03
CA THR A 41 12.82 3.00 21.95
C THR A 41 13.85 3.13 20.82
N ILE A 42 13.68 4.11 19.94
CA ILE A 42 14.52 4.30 18.76
C ILE A 42 15.51 5.44 19.02
N THR A 43 16.78 5.09 19.10
CA THR A 43 17.83 5.96 19.64
C THR A 43 18.48 6.88 18.61
N ASP A 44 18.35 6.59 17.32
CA ASP A 44 18.98 7.37 16.26
C ASP A 44 18.16 7.38 14.95
N LYS A 45 18.51 8.30 14.05
CA LYS A 45 17.80 8.52 12.78
C LYS A 45 17.85 7.32 11.84
N ALA A 46 18.95 6.57 11.79
CA ALA A 46 19.05 5.40 10.93
C ALA A 46 18.11 4.30 11.42
N SER A 47 18.07 4.09 12.74
CA SER A 47 17.15 3.14 13.38
C SER A 47 15.66 3.48 13.15
N ILE A 48 15.29 4.76 13.08
CA ILE A 48 13.90 5.18 12.73
C ILE A 48 13.57 4.78 11.28
N ILE A 49 14.51 4.99 10.37
CA ILE A 49 14.32 4.66 8.95
C ILE A 49 14.16 3.14 8.77
N GLU A 50 15.03 2.35 9.40
CA GLU A 50 14.95 0.88 9.39
C GLU A 50 13.61 0.39 9.96
N SER A 51 13.24 0.88 11.16
CA SER A 51 11.96 0.56 11.81
C SER A 51 10.76 0.90 10.94
N PHE A 52 10.80 2.03 10.23
CA PHE A 52 9.73 2.41 9.30
C PHE A 52 9.63 1.45 8.12
N PHE A 53 10.76 1.06 7.51
CA PHE A 53 10.73 0.12 6.38
C PHE A 53 10.26 -1.28 6.80
N GLU A 54 10.69 -1.78 7.96
CA GLU A 54 10.22 -3.06 8.51
C GLU A 54 8.70 -3.02 8.75
N TYR A 55 8.23 -1.95 9.40
CA TYR A 55 6.81 -1.71 9.62
C TYR A 55 6.02 -1.65 8.31
N ALA A 56 6.52 -0.88 7.34
CA ALA A 56 5.89 -0.70 6.04
C ALA A 56 5.80 -2.01 5.26
N GLN A 57 6.84 -2.84 5.27
CA GLN A 57 6.83 -4.16 4.63
C GLN A 57 5.81 -5.11 5.29
N CYS A 58 5.71 -5.09 6.62
CA CYS A 58 4.71 -5.87 7.35
C CYS A 58 3.27 -5.43 6.97
N LYS A 59 3.00 -4.11 6.96
CA LYS A 59 1.71 -3.56 6.50
C LYS A 59 1.43 -3.88 5.04
N GLN A 60 2.44 -3.80 4.16
CA GLN A 60 2.32 -4.12 2.75
C GLN A 60 1.86 -5.57 2.52
N ALA A 61 2.47 -6.54 3.24
CA ALA A 61 2.09 -7.95 3.16
C ALA A 61 0.68 -8.22 3.72
N LYS A 62 0.30 -7.51 4.79
CA LYS A 62 -1.04 -7.60 5.37
C LYS A 62 -2.11 -7.04 4.43
N GLU A 63 -1.93 -5.82 3.95
CA GLU A 63 -2.91 -5.13 3.10
C GLU A 63 -3.07 -5.83 1.74
N VAL A 64 -2.01 -6.41 1.16
CA VAL A 64 -2.17 -7.19 -0.08
C VAL A 64 -3.00 -8.45 0.15
N SER A 65 -2.82 -9.13 1.29
CA SER A 65 -3.57 -10.33 1.63
C SER A 65 -5.06 -10.02 1.86
N GLU A 66 -5.34 -8.89 2.53
CA GLU A 66 -6.70 -8.37 2.72
C GLU A 66 -7.36 -7.97 1.39
N LEU A 67 -6.63 -7.31 0.49
CA LEU A 67 -7.11 -6.95 -0.85
C LEU A 67 -7.46 -8.20 -1.67
N ILE A 68 -6.57 -9.19 -1.71
CA ILE A 68 -6.80 -10.46 -2.42
C ILE A 68 -8.04 -11.17 -1.89
N THR A 69 -8.16 -11.27 -0.56
CA THR A 69 -9.28 -11.96 0.09
C THR A 69 -10.61 -11.22 -0.13
N SER A 70 -10.63 -9.91 0.08
CA SER A 70 -11.85 -9.08 -0.03
C SER A 70 -12.41 -9.00 -1.45
N GLU A 71 -11.54 -9.00 -2.46
CA GLU A 71 -11.95 -8.96 -3.86
C GLU A 71 -12.08 -10.34 -4.52
N ASN A 72 -11.76 -11.40 -3.77
CA ASN A 72 -11.70 -12.79 -4.24
C ASN A 72 -10.82 -12.92 -5.49
N LEU A 73 -9.60 -12.38 -5.41
CA LEU A 73 -8.64 -12.44 -6.50
C LEU A 73 -7.95 -13.81 -6.56
N ASN A 74 -7.41 -14.15 -7.73
CA ASN A 74 -6.50 -15.28 -7.85
C ASN A 74 -5.18 -14.94 -7.12
N GLU A 75 -4.93 -15.61 -5.99
CA GLU A 75 -3.85 -15.23 -5.06
C GLU A 75 -2.46 -15.21 -5.70
N GLU A 76 -2.06 -16.27 -6.40
CA GLU A 76 -0.72 -16.37 -7.01
C GLU A 76 -0.53 -15.32 -8.11
N GLU A 77 -1.52 -15.18 -8.99
CA GLU A 77 -1.50 -14.19 -10.07
C GLU A 77 -1.52 -12.76 -9.53
N ALA A 78 -2.31 -12.50 -8.48
CA ALA A 78 -2.38 -11.19 -7.83
C ALA A 78 -1.05 -10.83 -7.16
N LYS A 79 -0.45 -11.74 -6.38
CA LYS A 79 0.87 -11.51 -5.76
C LYS A 79 1.94 -11.23 -6.82
N ARG A 80 1.96 -12.01 -7.91
CA ARG A 80 2.88 -11.80 -9.05
C ARG A 80 2.67 -10.43 -9.69
N TYR A 81 1.43 -10.10 -10.03
CA TYR A 81 1.08 -8.83 -10.68
C TYR A 81 1.41 -7.62 -9.82
N ILE A 82 1.05 -7.64 -8.53
CA ILE A 82 1.30 -6.54 -7.60
C ILE A 82 2.80 -6.38 -7.35
N THR A 83 3.56 -7.48 -7.23
CA THR A 83 5.02 -7.43 -7.11
C THR A 83 5.66 -6.73 -8.32
N VAL A 84 5.23 -7.07 -9.54
CA VAL A 84 5.73 -6.42 -10.76
C VAL A 84 5.32 -4.95 -10.81
N SER A 85 4.10 -4.62 -10.41
CA SER A 85 3.58 -3.25 -10.40
C SER A 85 4.31 -2.37 -9.39
N LEU A 86 4.61 -2.88 -8.19
CA LEU A 86 5.44 -2.18 -7.20
C LEU A 86 6.86 -1.92 -7.71
N LYS A 87 7.48 -2.91 -8.37
CA LYS A 87 8.82 -2.75 -8.98
C LYS A 87 8.85 -1.73 -10.10
N ARG A 88 7.75 -1.60 -10.85
CA ARG A 88 7.59 -0.61 -11.93
C ARG A 88 7.08 0.74 -11.43
N GLU A 89 6.61 0.80 -10.19
CA GLU A 89 5.98 1.98 -9.55
C GLU A 89 4.68 2.46 -10.21
N PHE A 90 4.06 1.64 -11.07
CA PHE A 90 2.76 1.91 -11.67
C PHE A 90 1.97 0.63 -11.97
N VAL A 91 0.66 0.78 -12.13
CA VAL A 91 -0.27 -0.31 -12.48
C VAL A 91 -0.61 -0.22 -13.96
N SER A 92 -0.61 -1.36 -14.65
CA SER A 92 -0.97 -1.45 -16.07
C SER A 92 -2.02 -2.51 -16.29
N ASP A 93 -3.14 -2.12 -16.92
CA ASP A 93 -4.17 -3.05 -17.38
C ASP A 93 -3.95 -3.51 -18.82
N ASN A 94 -2.81 -3.16 -19.42
CA ASN A 94 -2.43 -3.57 -20.75
C ASN A 94 -2.09 -5.07 -20.77
N GLY A 95 -2.62 -5.78 -21.77
CA GLY A 95 -2.42 -7.22 -21.93
C GLY A 95 -3.34 -8.07 -21.07
N THR A 96 -2.92 -9.31 -20.80
CA THR A 96 -3.76 -10.31 -20.12
C THR A 96 -3.45 -10.45 -18.63
N ASP A 97 -2.30 -9.94 -18.16
CA ASP A 97 -1.85 -10.11 -16.77
C ASP A 97 -2.87 -9.62 -15.76
N PHE A 98 -3.45 -8.43 -15.97
CA PHE A 98 -4.48 -7.91 -15.07
C PHE A 98 -5.79 -8.72 -15.13
N ASN A 99 -6.13 -9.33 -16.27
CA ASN A 99 -7.34 -10.16 -16.33
C ASN A 99 -7.13 -11.49 -15.60
N SER A 100 -5.89 -11.99 -15.53
CA SER A 100 -5.55 -13.26 -14.85
C SER A 100 -5.72 -13.20 -13.32
N ILE A 101 -5.69 -12.00 -12.72
CA ILE A 101 -5.87 -11.84 -11.26
C ILE A 101 -7.35 -11.83 -10.87
N LEU A 102 -8.26 -11.56 -11.82
CA LEU A 102 -9.70 -11.47 -11.53
C LEU A 102 -10.30 -12.86 -11.34
N PRO A 103 -11.33 -13.02 -10.49
CA PRO A 103 -12.02 -14.28 -10.38
C PRO A 103 -12.68 -14.64 -11.71
N LYS A 104 -12.78 -15.96 -11.98
CA LYS A 104 -13.45 -16.45 -13.18
C LYS A 104 -14.89 -15.99 -13.20
N MET A 105 -15.23 -15.17 -14.20
CA MET A 105 -16.56 -14.68 -14.47
C MET A 105 -16.76 -14.67 -15.98
N SER A 106 -18.01 -14.84 -16.44
CA SER A 106 -18.33 -14.61 -17.84
C SER A 106 -18.06 -13.14 -18.20
N PRO A 107 -17.36 -12.85 -19.31
CA PRO A 107 -17.24 -11.47 -19.82
C PRO A 107 -18.59 -10.82 -20.13
N LEU A 108 -19.64 -11.63 -20.35
CA LEU A 108 -21.02 -11.17 -20.56
C LEU A 108 -21.73 -10.85 -19.23
N ASN A 109 -21.11 -11.12 -18.07
CA ASN A 109 -21.66 -10.70 -16.79
C ASN A 109 -21.57 -9.16 -16.69
N PRO A 110 -22.69 -8.45 -16.50
CA PRO A 110 -22.70 -6.99 -16.43
C PRO A 110 -21.84 -6.43 -15.28
N MET A 111 -21.58 -7.23 -14.23
CA MET A 111 -20.72 -6.83 -13.10
C MET A 111 -19.23 -6.96 -13.40
N TYR A 112 -18.84 -7.61 -14.50
CA TYR A 112 -17.43 -7.88 -14.82
C TYR A 112 -16.62 -6.59 -14.95
N LEU A 113 -17.10 -5.64 -15.76
CA LEU A 113 -16.41 -4.36 -16.00
C LEU A 113 -16.30 -3.53 -14.72
N THR A 114 -17.36 -3.51 -13.91
CA THR A 114 -17.37 -2.81 -12.62
C THR A 114 -16.34 -3.38 -11.65
N LYS A 115 -16.27 -4.71 -11.51
CA LYS A 115 -15.25 -5.36 -10.67
C LYS A 115 -13.84 -5.12 -11.22
N LYS A 116 -13.65 -5.24 -12.54
CA LYS A 116 -12.37 -4.95 -13.20
C LYS A 116 -11.88 -3.54 -12.85
N HIS A 117 -12.73 -2.53 -13.00
CA HIS A 117 -12.40 -1.14 -12.70
C HIS A 117 -12.12 -0.92 -11.20
N LYS A 118 -12.96 -1.46 -10.32
CA LYS A 118 -12.78 -1.37 -8.87
C LYS A 118 -11.44 -1.95 -8.43
N VAL A 119 -11.13 -3.18 -8.85
CA VAL A 119 -9.86 -3.85 -8.52
C VAL A 119 -8.67 -3.05 -9.03
N PHE A 120 -8.77 -2.47 -10.23
CA PHE A 120 -7.70 -1.65 -10.80
C PHE A 120 -7.41 -0.43 -9.92
N GLN A 121 -8.45 0.29 -9.49
CA GLN A 121 -8.31 1.44 -8.61
C GLN A 121 -7.72 1.07 -7.25
N LEU A 122 -8.16 -0.04 -6.67
CA LEU A 122 -7.63 -0.54 -5.38
C LEU A 122 -6.13 -0.86 -5.49
N ILE A 123 -5.71 -1.56 -6.54
CA ILE A 123 -4.30 -1.89 -6.74
C ILE A 123 -3.49 -0.64 -7.08
N ALA A 124 -4.02 0.30 -7.85
CA ALA A 124 -3.36 1.58 -8.13
C ALA A 124 -3.10 2.37 -6.84
N ALA A 125 -4.11 2.48 -5.97
CA ALA A 125 -3.96 3.13 -4.67
C ALA A 125 -2.94 2.39 -3.79
N PHE A 126 -2.97 1.06 -3.77
CA PHE A 126 -1.98 0.24 -3.06
C PHE A 126 -0.55 0.48 -3.57
N VAL A 127 -0.34 0.48 -4.88
CA VAL A 127 1.00 0.73 -5.47
C VAL A 127 1.48 2.13 -5.17
N GLU A 128 0.63 3.16 -5.26
CA GLU A 128 1.02 4.53 -4.87
C GLU A 128 1.43 4.63 -3.40
N LYS A 129 0.71 3.94 -2.51
CA LYS A 129 1.01 3.88 -1.08
C LYS A 129 2.33 3.15 -0.79
N PHE A 130 2.63 2.05 -1.48
CA PHE A 130 3.77 1.18 -1.15
C PHE A 130 4.96 1.24 -2.12
N LYS A 131 4.90 1.96 -3.23
CA LYS A 131 6.05 2.13 -4.13
C LYS A 131 7.26 2.71 -3.37
N GLY A 132 8.43 2.12 -3.59
CA GLY A 132 9.67 2.46 -2.90
C GLY A 132 9.89 1.80 -1.53
N VAL A 133 8.91 1.05 -0.98
CA VAL A 133 9.08 0.34 0.31
C VAL A 133 9.96 -0.91 0.18
N GLY A 134 9.88 -1.61 -0.97
CA GLY A 134 10.63 -2.84 -1.22
C GLY A 134 9.98 -4.09 -0.58
N GLY A 135 10.80 -5.06 -0.19
CA GLY A 135 10.36 -6.30 0.44
C GLY A 135 9.80 -7.37 -0.52
N LYS A 136 9.23 -8.43 0.05
CA LYS A 136 8.53 -9.51 -0.66
C LYS A 136 7.07 -9.57 -0.20
N LEU A 137 6.17 -9.88 -1.14
CA LEU A 137 4.74 -10.13 -0.88
C LEU A 137 4.47 -11.61 -0.67
#